data_AF-A0A653DL40-F1
#
_entry.id   AF-A0A653DL40-F1
#
_cell.length_a   1.000
_cell.length_b   1.000
_cell.length_c   1.000
_cell.angle_alpha   90.00
_cell.angle_beta   90.00
_cell.angle_gamma   90.00
#
_symmetry.space_group_name_H-M   'P 1'
#
loop_
_entity.id
_entity.type
_entity.pdbx_description
1 polymer ?
#
loop_
_entity_poly.entity_id
_entity_poly.type
_entity_poly.pdbx_seq_one_letter_code
_entity_poly.pdbx_strand_id
1 'polypeptide(L)' 'MLTKCFGRFICTRCGKHYVQKSTLSRHVRYECGKQNQFKCPYCPKTTRQKYDIKLHVLKIHQERRDEFEIIYRYHI' A
#
# COMPACT_ATOMS: atom_id res chain seq x y z
N MET A 1 8.81 -12.70 11.69
CA MET A 1 9.03 -14.16 11.64
C MET A 1 8.36 -14.69 10.38
N LEU A 2 9.09 -15.44 9.56
CA LEU A 2 8.65 -15.93 8.24
C LEU A 2 8.70 -17.46 8.29
N THR A 3 7.59 -18.14 8.02
CA THR A 3 7.58 -19.60 7.93
C THR A 3 7.46 -20.00 6.46
N LYS A 4 8.42 -20.79 5.97
CA LYS A 4 8.40 -21.41 4.64
C LYS A 4 7.78 -22.79 4.81
N CYS A 5 6.61 -23.02 4.23
CA CYS A 5 6.00 -24.35 4.18
C CYS A 5 5.44 -24.55 2.77
N PHE A 6 5.82 -25.65 2.11
CA PHE A 6 5.32 -26.08 0.79
C PHE A 6 5.23 -24.97 -0.29
N GLY A 7 6.35 -24.27 -0.55
CA GLY A 7 6.43 -23.30 -1.64
C GLY A 7 5.62 -22.01 -1.45
N ARG A 8 5.02 -21.80 -0.27
CA ARG A 8 4.28 -20.57 0.08
C ARG A 8 4.91 -19.89 1.28
N PHE A 9 4.84 -18.57 1.29
CA PHE A 9 5.30 -17.71 2.37
C PHE A 9 4.08 -17.21 3.16
N ILE A 10 4.00 -17.53 4.45
CA ILE A 10 2.81 -17.27 5.27
C ILE A 10 3.09 -16.17 6.29
N CYS A 11 2.16 -15.22 6.42
CA CYS A 11 2.16 -14.24 7.48
C CYS A 11 1.64 -14.86 8.78
N THR A 12 2.50 -15.02 9.78
CA THR A 12 2.12 -15.64 11.06
C THR A 12 1.13 -14.80 11.88
N ARG A 13 0.99 -13.51 11.56
CA ARG A 13 0.08 -12.58 12.26
C ARG A 13 -1.37 -12.64 11.77
N CYS A 14 -1.59 -12.98 10.51
CA CYS A 14 -2.94 -12.95 9.93
C CYS A 14 -3.26 -14.14 9.01
N GLY A 15 -2.33 -15.09 8.86
CA GLY A 15 -2.51 -16.31 8.06
C GLY A 15 -2.47 -16.11 6.55
N LYS A 16 -2.30 -14.88 6.02
CA LYS A 16 -2.23 -14.67 4.56
C LYS A 16 -1.00 -15.34 3.94
N HIS A 17 -1.19 -15.89 2.74
CA HIS A 17 -0.17 -16.63 1.99
C HIS A 17 0.28 -15.84 0.77
N TYR A 18 1.56 -15.96 0.43
CA TYR A 18 2.19 -15.27 -0.69
C TYR A 18 3.10 -16.22 -1.47
N VAL A 19 3.15 -16.03 -2.79
CA VAL A 19 4.02 -16.81 -3.69
C VAL A 19 5.49 -16.43 -3.51
N GLN A 20 5.76 -15.17 -3.16
CA GLN A 20 7.12 -14.64 -3.02
C GLN A 20 7.38 -14.09 -1.61
N LYS A 21 8.61 -14.30 -1.13
CA LYS A 21 9.09 -13.77 0.16
C LYS A 21 9.06 -12.24 0.21
N SER A 22 9.37 -11.58 -0.90
CA SER A 22 9.34 -10.12 -1.04
C SER A 22 7.93 -9.58 -0.80
N THR A 23 6.91 -10.21 -1.39
CA THR A 23 5.51 -9.82 -1.22
C THR A 23 5.03 -10.02 0.21
N LEU A 24 5.38 -11.14 0.86
CA LEU A 24 5.10 -11.33 2.28
C LEU A 24 5.81 -10.26 3.14
N SER A 25 7.08 -9.97 2.84
CA SER A 25 7.86 -8.96 3.58
C SER A 25 7.21 -7.57 3.49
N ARG A 26 6.78 -7.17 2.29
CA ARG A 26 6.04 -5.91 2.06
C ARG A 26 4.73 -5.90 2.84
N HIS A 27 3.97 -6.99 2.79
CA HIS A 27 2.73 -7.13 3.54
C HIS A 27 2.95 -6.96 5.05
N VAL A 28 3.90 -7.66 5.63
CA VAL A 28 4.17 -7.56 7.08
C VAL A 28 4.56 -6.14 7.47
N ARG A 29 5.35 -5.46 6.61
CA ARG A 29 5.87 -4.12 6.89
C ARG A 29 4.79 -3.04 6.83
N TYR A 30 3.95 -3.04 5.79
CA TYR A 30 3.06 -1.91 5.50
C TYR A 30 1.57 -2.23 5.65
N GLU A 31 1.18 -3.50 5.66
CA GLU A 31 -0.22 -3.90 5.58
C GLU A 31 -0.72 -4.58 6.85
N CYS A 32 0.04 -5.53 7.39
CA CYS A 32 -0.43 -6.41 8.45
C CYS A 32 -0.66 -5.63 9.76
N GLY A 33 -1.94 -5.48 10.12
CA GLY A 33 -2.36 -4.73 11.31
C GLY A 33 -2.02 -3.24 11.24
N LYS A 34 -1.86 -2.68 10.03
CA LYS A 34 -1.61 -1.25 9.82
C LYS A 34 -2.89 -0.58 9.31
N GLN A 35 -3.24 0.56 9.91
CA GLN A 35 -4.33 1.40 9.43
C GLN A 35 -3.90 2.15 8.17
N ASN A 36 -4.87 2.59 7.37
CA ASN A 36 -4.60 3.43 6.23
C ASN A 36 -4.15 4.80 6.72
N GLN A 37 -3.05 5.31 6.15
CA GLN A 37 -2.44 6.58 6.57
C GLN A 37 -2.56 7.65 5.48
N PHE A 38 -2.75 7.24 4.22
CA PHE A 38 -2.76 8.15 3.07
C PHE A 38 -4.19 8.30 2.57
N LYS A 39 -4.77 9.49 2.74
CA LYS A 39 -6.13 9.82 2.28
C LYS A 39 -6.06 10.54 0.93
N CYS A 40 -6.97 10.24 0.01
CA CYS A 40 -7.13 11.03 -1.20
C CYS A 40 -7.70 12.41 -0.84
N PRO A 41 -7.12 13.52 -1.32
CA PRO A 41 -7.71 14.84 -1.09
C PRO A 41 -9.03 15.02 -1.87
N TYR A 42 -9.27 14.23 -2.91
CA TYR A 42 -10.41 14.43 -3.82
C TYR A 42 -11.57 13.45 -3.59
N CYS A 43 -11.39 12.41 -2.75
CA CYS A 43 -12.46 11.45 -2.46
C CYS A 43 -12.23 10.70 -1.13
N PRO A 44 -13.19 9.91 -0.65
CA PRO A 44 -13.05 9.17 0.62
C PRO A 44 -12.00 8.04 0.63
N LYS A 45 -11.33 7.76 -0.50
CA LYS A 45 -10.37 6.65 -0.59
C LYS A 45 -9.19 6.86 0.33
N THR A 46 -8.80 5.81 1.05
CA THR A 46 -7.59 5.76 1.87
C THR A 46 -6.74 4.54 1.53
N THR A 47 -5.42 4.65 1.65
CA THR A 47 -4.46 3.57 1.38
C THR A 47 -3.39 3.49 2.48
N ARG A 48 -2.66 2.37 2.50
CA ARG A 48 -1.56 2.14 3.45
C ARG A 48 -0.21 2.63 2.96
N GLN A 49 -0.06 2.88 1.66
CA GLN A 49 1.19 3.32 1.05
C GLN A 49 1.00 4.56 0.17
N LYS A 50 1.99 5.45 0.20
CA LYS A 50 2.04 6.66 -0.64
C LYS A 50 1.96 6.34 -2.13
N TYR A 51 2.64 5.28 -2.56
CA TYR A 51 2.61 4.83 -3.95
C TYR A 51 1.18 4.47 -4.40
N ASP A 52 0.42 3.77 -3.54
CA ASP A 52 -0.94 3.35 -3.87
C ASP A 52 -1.90 4.54 -4.01
N ILE A 53 -1.72 5.61 -3.20
CA ILE A 53 -2.55 6.81 -3.34
C ILE A 53 -2.19 7.61 -4.60
N LYS A 54 -0.90 7.67 -4.96
CA LYS A 54 -0.44 8.28 -6.21
C LYS A 54 -1.04 7.57 -7.42
N LEU A 55 -0.95 6.24 -7.46
CA LEU A 55 -1.60 5.46 -8.53
C LEU A 55 -3.11 5.66 -8.58
N HIS A 56 -3.77 5.72 -7.42
CA HIS A 56 -5.21 6.00 -7.34
C HIS A 56 -5.56 7.33 -8.03
N VAL A 57 -4.87 8.42 -7.67
CA VAL A 57 -5.12 9.73 -8.28
C VAL A 57 -4.83 9.72 -9.78
N LEU A 58 -3.70 9.13 -10.20
CA LEU A 58 -3.37 9.03 -11.62
C LEU A 58 -4.47 8.32 -12.43
N LYS A 59 -5.11 7.29 -11.87
CA LYS A 59 -6.13 6.49 -12.57
C LYS A 59 -7.54 7.07 -12.50
N ILE A 60 -7.93 7.56 -11.32
CA ILE A 60 -9.32 7.91 -11.00
C ILE A 60 -9.58 9.42 -11.07
N HIS A 61 -8.56 10.26 -10.85
CA HIS A 61 -8.66 11.71 -10.84
C HIS A 61 -7.70 12.31 -11.88
N GLN A 62 -7.89 11.95 -13.15
CA GLN A 62 -6.95 12.27 -14.23
C GLN A 62 -6.76 13.78 -14.42
N GLU A 63 -7.82 14.58 -14.28
CA GLU A 63 -7.73 16.04 -14.33
C GLU A 63 -7.08 16.69 -13.08
N ARG A 64 -6.81 15.92 -12.02
CA ARG A 64 -6.25 16.40 -10.75
C ARG A 64 -4.80 15.96 -10.51
N ARG A 65 -4.11 15.49 -11.55
CA ARG A 65 -2.75 14.95 -11.44
C ARG A 65 -1.72 16.01 -11.05
N ASP A 66 -1.75 17.17 -11.70
CA ASP A 66 -0.76 18.22 -11.49
C ASP A 66 -0.89 18.85 -10.10
N GLU A 67 -2.13 19.06 -9.65
CA GLU A 67 -2.46 19.52 -8.29
C GLU A 67 -1.98 18.52 -7.22
N PHE A 68 -2.10 17.21 -7.48
CA PHE A 68 -1.69 16.19 -6.54
C PHE A 68 -0.17 16.09 -6.36
N GLU A 69 0.61 16.23 -7.44
CA GLU A 69 2.07 16.22 -7.33
C GLU A 69 2.56 17.40 -6.46
N ILE A 70 1.91 18.56 -6.52
CA ILE A 70 2.27 19.69 -5.64
C ILE A 70 2.01 19.32 -4.17
N ILE A 71 0.84 18.74 -3.86
CA ILE A 71 0.44 18.37 -2.49
C ILE A 71 1.35 17.26 -1.91
N TYR A 72 1.75 16.27 -2.72
CA TYR A 72 2.44 15.07 -2.23
C TYR A 72 3.95 15.00 -2.49
N ARG A 73 4.52 15.88 -3.34
CA ARG A 73 5.96 15.89 -3.66
C ARG A 73 6.78 16.75 -2.70
N TYR A 74 6.17 17.70 -1.99
CA TYR A 74 6.88 18.66 -1.10
C TYR A 74 6.73 18.40 0.41
N HIS A 75 5.86 17.48 0.86
CA HIS A 75 5.54 17.32 2.30
C HIS A 75 5.92 15.97 2.94
N ILE A 76 6.94 15.26 2.43
CA ILE A 76 7.66 14.21 3.18
C ILE A 76 9.13 14.24 2.81
#